data_AF-A0A382BCE3-F1
#
_entry.id   AF-A0A382BCE3-F1
#
_cell.length_a   1.000
_cell.length_b   1.000
_cell.length_c   1.000
_cell.angle_alpha   90.00
_cell.angle_beta   90.00
_cell.angle_gamma   90.00
#
_symmetry.space_group_name_H-M   'P 1'
#
loop_
_entity.id
_entity.type
_entity.pdbx_description
1 polymer ?
#
loop_
_entity_poly.entity_id
_entity_poly.type
_entity_poly.pdbx_seq_one_letter_code
_entity_poly.pdbx_strand_id
1 'polypeptide(L)'
;MSKSARSVNEIDGPVAEDLVGEVWPSAEPGEDPVLYGHAVLEPCDPVEVRSLQTFKLTYTVGRYGLDDTGAIRVVFRAMGDGQALQVSDPAAANYVT
;
A
#
# COMPACT_ATOMS: atom_id res chain seq x y z
N MET A 1 50.13 18.70 17.38
CA MET A 1 49.16 17.65 17.72
C MET A 1 48.17 17.53 16.58
N SER A 2 48.06 16.33 16.00
CA SER A 2 47.32 16.07 14.76
C SER A 2 45.81 16.16 15.01
N LYS A 3 45.08 16.95 14.19
CA LYS A 3 43.61 16.90 14.16
C LYS A 3 43.24 15.61 13.43
N SER A 4 42.63 14.67 14.17
CA SER A 4 42.11 13.43 13.59
C SER A 4 41.07 13.77 12.51
N ALA A 5 41.33 13.32 11.29
CA ALA A 5 40.42 13.48 10.15
C ALA A 5 39.32 12.41 10.26
N ARG A 6 38.30 12.67 11.08
CA ARG A 6 37.11 11.81 11.11
C ARG A 6 36.36 12.01 9.80
N SER A 7 36.10 10.92 9.07
CA SER A 7 35.41 11.01 7.78
C SER A 7 33.97 11.43 8.00
N VAL A 8 33.44 12.30 7.14
CA VAL A 8 32.11 12.93 7.30
C VAL A 8 30.95 11.93 7.33
N ASN A 9 31.20 10.66 6.98
CA ASN A 9 30.21 9.60 6.86
C ASN A 9 30.44 8.44 7.85
N GLU A 10 31.35 8.59 8.82
CA GLU A 10 31.62 7.55 9.81
C GLU A 10 30.64 7.69 10.98
N ILE A 11 29.58 6.87 10.99
CA ILE A 11 28.57 6.86 12.06
C ILE A 11 28.88 5.72 13.02
N ASP A 12 29.12 6.06 14.29
CA ASP A 12 29.28 5.11 15.40
C ASP A 12 28.14 5.36 16.40
N GLY A 13 27.10 4.53 16.35
CA GLY A 13 25.86 4.68 17.13
C GLY A 13 24.65 5.18 16.32
N PRO A 14 23.52 5.49 16.98
CA PRO A 14 22.34 6.04 16.33
C PRO A 14 22.64 7.37 15.63
N VAL A 15 21.94 7.64 14.52
CA VAL A 15 22.01 8.94 13.83
C VAL A 15 21.55 10.04 14.80
N ALA A 16 22.27 11.16 14.82
CA ALA A 16 21.91 12.30 15.67
C ALA A 16 20.50 12.81 15.31
N GLU A 17 19.69 13.12 16.33
CA GLU A 17 18.27 13.45 16.17
C GLU A 17 18.02 14.62 15.21
N ASP A 18 18.94 15.60 15.16
CA ASP A 18 18.90 16.76 14.28
C ASP A 18 19.18 16.44 12.80
N LEU A 19 19.72 15.25 12.53
CA LEU A 19 19.95 14.71 11.19
C LEU A 19 18.89 13.68 10.78
N VAL A 20 18.02 13.27 11.70
CA VAL A 20 16.86 12.44 11.38
C VAL A 20 15.80 13.35 10.76
N GLY A 21 15.46 13.11 9.50
CA GLY A 21 14.37 13.85 8.85
C GLY A 21 13.08 13.70 9.64
N GLU A 22 12.58 14.78 10.23
CA GLU A 22 11.28 14.79 10.91
C GLU A 22 10.16 14.62 9.87
N VAL A 23 9.70 13.38 9.71
CA VAL A 23 8.42 13.10 9.05
C VAL A 23 7.32 13.22 10.12
N TRP A 24 7.18 14.43 10.69
CA TRP A 24 6.16 14.77 11.68
C TRP A 24 5.69 16.22 11.47
N PRO A 25 4.39 16.54 11.57
CA PRO A 25 3.23 15.66 11.78
C PRO A 25 2.53 15.21 10.49
N SER A 26 2.96 15.68 9.31
CA SER A 26 2.23 15.50 8.05
C SER A 26 3.07 14.71 7.04
N ALA A 27 3.23 13.42 7.27
CA ALA A 27 3.54 12.51 6.17
C ALA A 27 2.26 12.38 5.35
N GLU A 28 2.15 13.14 4.26
CA GLU A 28 1.08 12.92 3.29
C GLU A 28 1.52 11.85 2.30
N PRO A 29 0.66 10.87 1.97
CA PRO A 29 0.94 9.97 0.88
C PRO A 29 1.19 10.78 -0.39
N GLY A 30 2.27 10.48 -1.11
CA GLY A 30 2.50 11.12 -2.38
C GLY A 30 1.36 10.79 -3.35
N GLU A 31 0.76 11.82 -3.94
CA GLU A 31 -0.46 11.66 -4.74
C GLU A 31 -0.19 11.34 -6.22
N ASP A 32 1.06 11.49 -6.68
CA ASP A 32 1.38 11.30 -8.10
C ASP A 32 1.28 9.80 -8.48
N PRO A 33 0.26 9.40 -9.27
CA PRO A 33 0.03 8.00 -9.60
C PRO A 33 1.13 7.42 -10.51
N VAL A 34 1.92 8.27 -11.18
CA VAL A 34 3.06 7.83 -11.99
C VAL A 34 4.21 7.39 -11.10
N LEU A 35 4.41 8.06 -9.95
CA LEU A 35 5.49 7.74 -9.02
C LEU A 35 5.10 6.60 -8.08
N TYR A 36 3.92 6.70 -7.47
CA TYR A 36 3.47 5.83 -6.38
C TYR A 36 2.54 4.69 -6.82
N GLY A 37 2.03 4.74 -8.05
CA GLY A 37 1.02 3.80 -8.53
C GLY A 37 -0.40 4.21 -8.15
N HIS A 38 -1.38 3.46 -8.65
CA HIS A 38 -2.79 3.72 -8.36
C HIS A 38 -3.62 2.44 -8.51
N ALA A 39 -4.80 2.43 -7.89
CA ALA A 39 -5.77 1.36 -8.01
C ALA A 39 -7.08 1.87 -8.63
N VAL A 40 -7.69 1.05 -9.48
CA VAL A 40 -8.99 1.30 -10.11
C VAL A 40 -9.92 0.13 -9.82
N LEU A 41 -11.13 0.42 -9.35
CA LEU A 41 -12.19 -0.56 -9.10
C LEU A 41 -13.28 -0.41 -10.14
N GLU A 42 -13.70 -1.51 -10.77
CA GLU A 42 -14.75 -1.51 -11.78
C GLU A 42 -15.66 -2.75 -11.63
N PRO A 43 -16.98 -2.64 -11.86
CA PRO A 43 -17.74 -1.42 -12.12
C PRO A 43 -17.99 -0.61 -10.84
N CYS A 44 -18.24 0.70 -10.99
CA CYS A 44 -18.69 1.57 -9.89
C CYS A 44 -20.18 1.93 -9.98
N ASP A 45 -20.92 1.25 -10.87
CA ASP A 45 -22.35 1.48 -11.06
C ASP A 45 -23.17 0.97 -9.87
N PRO A 46 -24.37 1.51 -9.64
CA PRO A 46 -25.30 0.96 -8.65
C PRO A 46 -25.61 -0.51 -8.93
N VAL A 47 -25.67 -1.30 -7.85
CA VAL A 47 -25.94 -2.74 -7.92
C VAL A 47 -27.35 -3.06 -7.43
N GLU A 48 -27.92 -4.15 -7.93
CA GLU A 48 -29.23 -4.62 -7.47
C GLU A 48 -29.15 -5.09 -6.01
N VAL A 49 -30.14 -4.72 -5.20
CA VAL A 49 -30.22 -5.16 -3.81
C VAL A 49 -30.38 -6.68 -3.73
N ARG A 50 -29.71 -7.32 -2.75
CA ARG A 50 -29.78 -8.78 -2.52
C ARG A 50 -29.29 -9.64 -3.69
N SER A 51 -28.33 -9.13 -4.46
CA SER A 51 -27.69 -9.84 -5.57
C SER A 51 -26.20 -10.07 -5.32
N LEU A 52 -25.57 -10.94 -6.13
CA LEU A 52 -24.12 -11.10 -6.18
C LEU A 52 -23.55 -10.28 -7.33
N GLN A 53 -22.36 -9.70 -7.11
CA GLN A 53 -21.70 -8.82 -8.06
C GLN A 53 -20.22 -9.17 -8.17
N THR A 54 -19.67 -9.00 -9.37
CA THR A 54 -18.25 -9.20 -9.64
C THR A 54 -17.59 -7.84 -9.86
N PHE A 55 -16.53 -7.58 -9.11
CA PHE A 55 -15.71 -6.39 -9.26
C PHE A 55 -14.28 -6.79 -9.64
N LYS A 56 -13.64 -5.94 -10.43
CA LYS A 56 -12.25 -6.03 -10.82
C LYS A 56 -11.50 -4.87 -10.18
N LEU A 57 -10.52 -5.19 -9.34
CA LEU A 57 -9.57 -4.23 -8.79
C LEU A 57 -8.25 -4.35 -9.56
N THR A 58 -7.85 -3.28 -10.25
CA THR A 58 -6.58 -3.24 -10.98
C THR A 58 -5.63 -2.29 -10.27
N TYR A 59 -4.47 -2.80 -9.83
CA TYR A 59 -3.38 -1.96 -9.33
C TYR A 59 -2.32 -1.80 -10.42
N THR A 60 -1.98 -0.55 -10.75
CA THR A 60 -0.89 -0.20 -11.66
C THR A 60 0.26 0.34 -10.84
N VAL A 61 1.39 -0.36 -10.85
CA VAL A 61 2.59 0.05 -10.10
C VAL A 61 3.21 1.32 -10.68
N GLY A 62 3.63 2.23 -9.79
CA GLY A 62 4.37 3.43 -10.16
C GLY A 62 5.87 3.17 -10.35
N ARG A 63 6.61 4.22 -10.70
CA ARG A 63 8.07 4.15 -10.95
C ARG A 63 8.88 3.65 -9.75
N TYR A 64 8.42 3.91 -8.53
CA TYR A 64 9.12 3.46 -7.32
C TYR A 64 8.89 1.99 -7.00
N GLY A 65 8.00 1.31 -7.71
CA GLY A 65 7.78 -0.11 -7.54
C GLY A 65 7.01 -0.46 -6.26
N LEU A 66 6.97 -1.76 -5.98
CA LEU A 66 6.57 -2.33 -4.70
C LEU A 66 7.79 -3.11 -4.20
N ASP A 67 8.29 -2.75 -3.01
CA ASP A 67 9.47 -3.38 -2.40
C ASP A 67 9.15 -4.79 -1.86
N ASP A 68 10.18 -5.55 -1.47
CA ASP A 68 10.08 -6.92 -0.92
C ASP A 68 9.18 -7.02 0.32
N THR A 69 9.03 -5.91 1.06
CA THR A 69 8.13 -5.81 2.22
C THR A 69 6.78 -5.16 1.89
N GLY A 70 6.62 -4.69 0.66
CA GLY A 70 5.40 -4.09 0.15
C GLY A 70 4.31 -5.14 -0.08
N ALA A 71 3.08 -4.80 0.25
CA ALA A 71 1.93 -5.67 0.03
C ALA A 71 0.71 -4.88 -0.43
N ILE A 72 -0.08 -5.48 -1.31
CA ILE A 72 -1.42 -5.00 -1.63
C ILE A 72 -2.39 -5.59 -0.61
N ARG A 73 -3.20 -4.73 0.02
CA ARG A 73 -4.21 -5.15 0.99
C ARG A 73 -5.58 -4.67 0.52
N VAL A 74 -6.51 -5.61 0.35
CA VAL A 74 -7.91 -5.32 0.06
C VAL A 74 -8.69 -5.44 1.38
N VAL A 75 -9.36 -4.37 1.78
CA VAL A 75 -10.04 -4.29 3.08
C VAL A 75 -11.52 -4.02 2.87
N PHE A 76 -12.35 -4.81 3.53
CA PHE A 76 -13.79 -4.63 3.58
C PHE A 76 -14.18 -3.99 4.91
N ARG A 77 -15.31 -3.26 4.95
CA ARG A 77 -15.85 -2.81 6.24
C ARG A 77 -16.15 -4.01 7.12
N ALA A 78 -15.78 -3.90 8.40
CA ALA A 78 -15.94 -4.97 9.38
C ALA A 78 -17.41 -5.39 9.57
N MET A 79 -18.34 -4.44 9.49
CA MET A 79 -19.77 -4.72 9.51
C MET A 79 -20.31 -4.67 8.07
N GLY A 80 -20.64 -5.84 7.53
CA GLY A 80 -21.24 -6.00 6.22
C GLY A 80 -21.82 -7.40 6.04
N ASP A 81 -22.74 -7.56 5.09
CA ASP A 81 -23.44 -8.82 4.82
C ASP A 81 -22.62 -9.76 3.90
N GLY A 82 -21.38 -9.37 3.57
CA GLY A 82 -20.48 -10.14 2.72
C GLY A 82 -19.90 -11.35 3.45
N GLN A 83 -19.78 -12.46 2.73
CA GLN A 83 -19.04 -13.63 3.21
C GLN A 83 -17.53 -13.47 2.96
N ALA A 84 -16.72 -14.34 3.56
CA ALA A 84 -15.28 -14.36 3.32
C ALA A 84 -14.96 -14.67 1.85
N LEU A 85 -13.95 -13.97 1.30
CA LEU A 85 -13.38 -14.32 0.01
C LEU A 85 -12.72 -15.70 0.07
N GLN A 86 -12.71 -16.40 -1.06
CA GLN A 86 -12.12 -17.73 -1.16
C GLN A 86 -11.49 -17.97 -2.54
N VAL A 87 -10.52 -18.88 -2.61
CA VAL A 87 -9.76 -19.23 -3.84
C VAL A 87 -9.82 -20.72 -4.17
N SER A 88 -10.65 -21.49 -3.46
CA SER A 88 -10.69 -22.95 -3.54
C SER A 88 -11.71 -23.50 -4.53
N ASP A 89 -12.86 -22.85 -4.68
CA ASP A 89 -13.94 -23.29 -5.57
C ASP A 89 -14.33 -22.16 -6.53
N PRO A 90 -13.89 -22.20 -7.80
CA PRO A 90 -14.20 -21.16 -8.78
C PRO A 90 -15.69 -21.01 -9.11
N ALA A 91 -16.53 -22.01 -8.77
CA ALA A 91 -17.97 -21.97 -9.02
C ALA A 91 -18.77 -21.48 -7.81
N ALA A 92 -18.16 -21.37 -6.63
CA ALA A 92 -18.82 -20.90 -5.42
C ALA A 92 -18.81 -19.37 -5.30
N ALA A 93 -19.70 -18.83 -4.47
CA ALA A 93 -19.74 -17.40 -4.17
C ALA A 93 -18.41 -16.91 -3.55
N ASN A 94 -18.14 -15.60 -3.71
CA ASN A 94 -16.96 -14.93 -3.17
C ASN A 94 -15.62 -15.48 -3.67
N TYR A 95 -15.62 -16.15 -4.83
CA TYR A 95 -14.39 -16.56 -5.48
C TYR A 95 -13.58 -15.35 -5.95
N VAL A 96 -12.28 -15.37 -5.71
CA VAL A 96 -11.32 -14.38 -6.19
C VAL A 96 -10.23 -15.06 -7.02
N THR A 97 -9.77 -14.36 -8.06
CA THR A 97 -8.70 -14.79 -9.00
C THR A 97 -7.44 -13.98 -8.81
#